data_AF-A0A395M9K0-F1
#
_entry.id   AF-A0A395M9K0-F1
#
_cell.length_a   1.000
_cell.length_b   1.000
_cell.length_c   1.000
_cell.angle_alpha   90.00
_cell.angle_beta   90.00
_cell.angle_gamma   90.00
#
_symmetry.space_group_name_H-M   'P 1'
#
loop_
_entity.id
_entity.type
_entity.pdbx_description
1 polymer ?
#
loop_
_entity_poly.entity_id
_entity_poly.type
_entity_poly.pdbx_seq_one_letter_code
_entity_poly.pdbx_strand_id
1 'polypeptide(L)'
;MATSLPQEVAWPAEFREHATQLGRYLKDTLLYIERAKDQPVPYDLARTMAMGALSLVNKINNIPDVSTVHDALRMARSEAKTAAESAMQALDEIKMELKQAANTSQRTLEGIRESHERQDETKAAAKESIDIGRTVMRLRLEMG
;
A
#
# COMPACT_ATOMS: atom_id res chain seq x y z
N MET A 1 -59.82 -25.90 16.92
CA MET A 1 -58.68 -25.11 17.46
C MET A 1 -58.49 -23.91 16.55
N ALA A 2 -58.66 -22.69 17.06
CA ALA A 2 -58.53 -21.47 16.27
C ALA A 2 -57.05 -21.19 16.02
N THR A 3 -56.60 -21.27 14.77
CA THR A 3 -55.29 -20.78 14.35
C THR A 3 -55.25 -19.27 14.51
N SER A 4 -54.41 -18.81 15.44
CA SER A 4 -54.14 -17.40 15.69
C SER A 4 -53.54 -16.75 14.43
N LEU A 5 -54.07 -15.59 14.05
CA LEU A 5 -53.56 -14.74 12.98
C LEU A 5 -52.05 -14.47 13.19
N PRO A 6 -51.23 -14.39 12.12
CA PRO A 6 -49.86 -13.88 12.24
C PRO A 6 -49.87 -12.53 12.94
N GLN A 7 -49.17 -12.44 14.06
CA GLN A 7 -49.14 -11.25 14.91
C GLN A 7 -48.58 -10.06 14.11
N GLU A 8 -49.09 -8.86 14.35
CA GLU A 8 -48.59 -7.64 13.73
C GLU A 8 -47.09 -7.48 14.06
N VAL A 9 -46.26 -7.43 13.02
CA VAL A 9 -44.80 -7.41 13.16
C VAL A 9 -44.30 -5.98 12.99
N ALA A 10 -43.60 -5.47 14.01
CA ALA A 10 -42.76 -4.29 13.86
C ALA A 10 -41.56 -4.64 12.97
N TRP A 11 -41.44 -3.98 11.82
CA TRP A 11 -40.40 -4.28 10.83
C TRP A 11 -39.00 -3.84 11.31
N PRO A 12 -37.98 -4.72 11.27
CA PRO A 12 -36.63 -4.38 11.68
C PRO A 12 -36.01 -3.25 10.85
N ALA A 13 -35.11 -2.49 11.47
CA ALA A 13 -34.31 -1.45 10.82
C ALA A 13 -33.29 -2.05 9.84
N GLU A 14 -32.62 -3.13 10.24
CA GLU A 14 -31.58 -3.78 9.45
C GLU A 14 -32.14 -4.57 8.26
N PHE A 15 -31.52 -4.40 7.09
CA PHE A 15 -31.95 -5.05 5.84
C PHE A 15 -32.02 -6.58 5.97
N ARG A 16 -30.97 -7.19 6.53
CA ARG A 16 -30.84 -8.65 6.63
C ARG A 16 -31.90 -9.26 7.55
N GLU A 17 -32.13 -8.61 8.69
CA GLU A 17 -33.12 -9.06 9.68
C GLU A 17 -34.53 -8.89 9.13
N HIS A 18 -34.80 -7.75 8.48
CA HIS A 18 -36.06 -7.49 7.81
C HIS A 18 -36.37 -8.55 6.75
N ALA A 19 -35.44 -8.87 5.86
CA ALA A 19 -35.62 -9.90 4.83
C ALA A 19 -35.93 -11.28 5.43
N THR A 20 -35.22 -11.65 6.49
CA THR A 20 -35.40 -12.93 7.19
C THR A 20 -36.78 -13.01 7.85
N GLN A 21 -37.20 -11.93 8.51
CA GLN A 21 -38.47 -11.86 9.22
C GLN A 21 -39.66 -11.79 8.27
N LEU A 22 -39.56 -11.01 7.19
CA LEU A 22 -40.55 -10.98 6.13
C LEU A 22 -40.69 -12.36 5.46
N GLY A 23 -39.59 -13.05 5.18
CA GLY A 23 -39.61 -14.40 4.61
C GLY A 23 -40.33 -15.41 5.51
N ARG A 24 -40.09 -15.35 6.84
CA ARG A 24 -40.82 -16.17 7.82
C ARG A 24 -42.31 -15.82 7.83
N TYR A 25 -42.62 -14.53 7.90
CA TYR A 25 -44.01 -14.04 7.94
C TYR A 25 -44.80 -14.44 6.69
N LEU A 26 -44.21 -14.30 5.50
CA LEU A 26 -44.82 -14.71 4.24
C LEU A 26 -45.03 -16.23 4.18
N LYS A 27 -44.07 -17.03 4.67
CA LYS A 27 -44.21 -18.49 4.73
C LYS A 27 -45.37 -18.91 5.64
N ASP A 28 -45.48 -18.32 6.82
CA ASP A 28 -46.56 -18.62 7.77
C ASP A 28 -47.93 -18.18 7.22
N THR A 29 -47.95 -17.04 6.51
CA THR A 29 -49.14 -16.53 5.84
C THR A 29 -49.59 -17.43 4.69
N LEU A 30 -48.66 -17.93 3.87
CA LEU A 30 -48.97 -18.88 2.80
C LEU A 30 -49.56 -20.18 3.35
N LEU A 31 -48.98 -20.73 4.42
CA LEU A 31 -49.50 -21.92 5.10
C LEU A 31 -50.91 -21.70 5.66
N TYR A 32 -51.20 -20.48 6.16
CA TYR A 32 -52.55 -20.12 6.59
C TYR A 32 -53.53 -20.10 5.42
N ILE A 33 -53.18 -19.45 4.31
CA ILE A 33 -54.02 -19.35 3.11
C ILE A 33 -54.30 -20.74 2.52
N GLU A 34 -53.26 -21.58 2.37
CA GLU A 34 -53.38 -22.95 1.87
C GLU A 34 -54.36 -23.80 2.70
N ARG A 35 -54.36 -23.62 4.02
CA ARG A 35 -55.28 -24.30 4.93
C ARG A 35 -56.69 -23.74 4.89
N ALA A 36 -56.83 -22.44 4.67
CA ALA A 36 -58.11 -21.75 4.61
C ALA A 36 -58.85 -21.95 3.27
N LYS A 37 -58.16 -22.45 2.23
CA LYS A 37 -58.64 -22.77 0.87
C LYS A 37 -59.41 -21.63 0.20
N ASP A 38 -60.70 -21.51 0.49
CA ASP A 38 -61.64 -20.58 -0.15
C ASP A 38 -61.92 -19.34 0.71
N GLN A 39 -61.31 -19.25 1.89
CA GLN A 39 -61.50 -18.11 2.78
C GLN A 39 -60.69 -16.90 2.28
N PRO A 40 -61.30 -15.71 2.18
CA PRO A 40 -60.60 -14.51 1.75
C PRO A 40 -59.48 -14.17 2.75
N VAL A 41 -58.34 -13.71 2.22
CA VAL A 41 -57.21 -13.26 3.04
C VAL A 41 -57.65 -12.04 3.86
N PRO A 42 -57.44 -12.04 5.18
CA PRO A 42 -57.76 -10.89 6.02
C PRO A 42 -57.05 -9.63 5.54
N TYR A 43 -57.77 -8.50 5.53
CA TYR A 43 -57.24 -7.21 5.08
C TYR A 43 -55.94 -6.82 5.81
N ASP A 44 -55.91 -6.97 7.13
CA ASP A 44 -54.74 -6.60 7.95
C ASP A 44 -53.51 -7.45 7.62
N LEU A 45 -53.72 -8.73 7.28
CA LEU A 45 -52.68 -9.64 6.86
C LEU A 45 -52.09 -9.22 5.51
N ALA A 46 -52.96 -8.93 4.54
CA ALA A 46 -52.55 -8.43 3.23
C ALA A 46 -51.83 -7.08 3.31
N ARG A 47 -52.34 -6.16 4.15
CA ARG A 47 -51.74 -4.85 4.40
C ARG A 47 -50.35 -4.97 5.02
N THR A 48 -50.18 -5.83 6.02
CA THR A 48 -48.89 -6.06 6.69
C THR A 48 -47.86 -6.62 5.73
N MET A 49 -48.22 -7.65 4.94
CA MET A 49 -47.34 -8.18 3.88
C MET A 49 -46.91 -7.10 2.88
N ALA A 50 -47.86 -6.30 2.38
CA ALA A 50 -47.57 -5.26 1.41
C ALA A 50 -46.65 -4.17 1.98
N MET A 51 -46.89 -3.72 3.23
CA MET A 51 -46.03 -2.74 3.90
C MET A 51 -44.62 -3.29 4.15
N GLY A 52 -44.49 -4.55 4.58
CA GLY A 52 -43.19 -5.19 4.79
C GLY A 52 -42.42 -5.33 3.49
N ALA A 53 -43.06 -5.82 2.43
CA ALA A 53 -42.43 -5.96 1.11
C ALA A 53 -41.99 -4.59 0.55
N LEU A 54 -42.86 -3.58 0.60
CA LEU A 54 -42.52 -2.23 0.14
C LEU A 54 -41.38 -1.61 0.95
N SER A 55 -41.38 -1.81 2.27
CA SER A 55 -40.29 -1.35 3.13
C SER A 55 -38.97 -2.01 2.79
N LEU A 56 -38.96 -3.32 2.50
CA LEU A 56 -37.75 -4.04 2.09
C LEU A 56 -37.22 -3.54 0.74
N VAL A 57 -38.09 -3.33 -0.25
CA VAL A 57 -37.71 -2.77 -1.56
C VAL A 57 -37.10 -1.38 -1.42
N ASN A 58 -37.72 -0.51 -0.62
CA ASN A 58 -37.18 0.82 -0.33
C ASN A 58 -35.81 0.74 0.35
N LYS A 59 -35.60 -0.21 1.26
CA LYS A 59 -34.28 -0.43 1.89
C LYS A 59 -33.24 -0.86 0.86
N ILE A 60 -33.57 -1.78 -0.04
CA ILE A 60 -32.66 -2.26 -1.10
C ILE A 60 -32.27 -1.11 -2.04
N ASN A 61 -33.26 -0.33 -2.48
CA ASN A 61 -33.02 0.82 -3.37
C ASN A 61 -32.21 1.93 -2.70
N ASN A 62 -32.26 2.03 -1.38
CA ASN A 62 -31.46 2.98 -0.60
C ASN A 62 -30.08 2.45 -0.19
N ILE A 63 -29.72 1.21 -0.54
CA ILE A 63 -28.34 0.73 -0.36
C ILE A 63 -27.46 1.57 -1.27
N PRO A 64 -26.49 2.35 -0.74
CA PRO A 64 -25.61 3.16 -1.56
C PRO A 64 -24.88 2.28 -2.56
N ASP A 65 -24.80 2.73 -3.81
CA ASP A 65 -23.96 2.06 -4.80
C ASP A 65 -22.48 2.23 -4.39
N VAL A 66 -21.91 1.15 -3.86
CA VAL A 66 -20.51 1.10 -3.41
C VAL A 66 -19.53 0.89 -4.57
N SER A 67 -20.01 0.77 -5.81
CA SER A 67 -19.17 0.63 -7.02
C SER A 67 -18.15 1.77 -7.12
N THR A 68 -18.59 3.00 -6.88
CA THR A 68 -17.76 4.20 -6.99
C THR A 68 -16.66 4.21 -5.93
N VAL A 69 -16.96 3.78 -4.70
CA VAL A 69 -15.98 3.68 -3.61
C VAL A 69 -14.99 2.56 -3.89
N HIS A 70 -15.47 1.42 -4.38
CA HIS A 70 -14.63 0.28 -4.74
C HIS A 70 -13.67 0.62 -5.89
N ASP A 71 -14.16 1.34 -6.91
CA ASP A 71 -13.33 1.77 -8.03
C ASP A 71 -12.33 2.85 -7.62
N ALA A 72 -12.74 3.84 -6.82
CA ALA A 72 -11.82 4.82 -6.25
C ALA A 72 -10.74 4.16 -5.39
N LEU A 73 -11.10 3.16 -4.58
CA LEU A 73 -10.15 2.39 -3.77
C LEU A 73 -9.20 1.55 -4.65
N ARG A 74 -9.72 0.96 -5.73
CA ARG A 74 -8.90 0.22 -6.70
C ARG A 74 -7.90 1.14 -7.41
N MET A 75 -8.33 2.34 -7.82
CA MET A 75 -7.46 3.35 -8.44
C MET A 75 -6.40 3.82 -7.46
N ALA A 76 -6.78 4.22 -6.25
CA ALA A 76 -5.84 4.65 -5.21
C ALA A 76 -4.80 3.57 -4.88
N ARG A 77 -5.21 2.29 -4.84
CA ARG A 77 -4.29 1.17 -4.65
C ARG A 77 -3.31 1.02 -5.82
N SER A 78 -3.78 1.20 -7.06
CA SER A 78 -2.92 1.15 -8.25
C SER A 78 -1.89 2.28 -8.23
N GLU A 79 -2.33 3.51 -7.95
CA GLU A 79 -1.46 4.68 -7.86
C GLU A 79 -0.41 4.51 -6.76
N ALA A 80 -0.81 4.04 -5.57
CA ALA A 80 0.10 3.77 -4.47
C ALA A 80 1.14 2.70 -4.84
N LYS A 81 0.74 1.66 -5.58
CA LYS A 81 1.65 0.61 -6.05
C LYS A 81 2.68 1.18 -7.04
N THR A 82 2.23 1.96 -8.02
CA THR A 82 3.13 2.62 -8.99
C THR A 82 4.08 3.59 -8.31
N ALA A 83 3.60 4.38 -7.35
CA ALA A 83 4.44 5.29 -6.58
C ALA A 83 5.50 4.52 -5.75
N ALA A 84 5.12 3.39 -5.14
CA ALA A 84 6.06 2.55 -4.40
C ALA A 84 7.14 1.94 -5.33
N GLU A 85 6.74 1.43 -6.50
CA GLU A 85 7.68 0.88 -7.49
C GLU A 85 8.66 1.95 -7.99
N SER A 86 8.17 3.16 -8.30
CA SER A 86 9.00 4.29 -8.70
C SER A 86 9.97 4.73 -7.59
N ALA A 87 9.51 4.78 -6.33
CA ALA A 87 10.37 5.10 -5.20
C ALA A 87 11.46 4.04 -4.97
N MET A 88 11.15 2.76 -5.16
CA MET A 88 12.15 1.68 -5.09
C MET A 88 13.21 1.81 -6.19
N GLN A 89 12.80 2.14 -7.42
CA GLN A 89 13.74 2.39 -8.52
C GLN A 89 14.66 3.57 -8.22
N ALA A 90 14.11 4.70 -7.77
CA ALA A 90 14.90 5.86 -7.38
C ALA A 90 15.90 5.55 -6.24
N LEU A 91 15.49 4.73 -5.27
CA LEU A 91 16.37 4.27 -4.19
C LEU A 91 17.52 3.40 -4.72
N ASP A 92 17.26 2.52 -5.67
CA ASP A 92 18.30 1.69 -6.29
C ASP A 92 19.28 2.54 -7.13
N GLU A 93 18.80 3.55 -7.85
CA GLU A 93 19.64 4.52 -8.55
C GLU A 93 20.55 5.28 -7.59
N ILE A 94 19.99 5.87 -6.52
CA ILE A 94 20.75 6.57 -5.48
C ILE A 94 21.83 5.66 -4.88
N LYS A 95 21.50 4.39 -4.61
CA LYS A 95 22.45 3.41 -4.08
C LYS A 95 23.59 3.12 -5.06
N MET A 96 23.30 3.05 -6.35
CA MET A 96 24.31 2.83 -7.39
C MET A 96 25.23 4.06 -7.52
N GLU A 97 24.67 5.26 -7.56
CA GLU A 97 25.44 6.51 -7.57
C GLU A 97 26.33 6.63 -6.33
N LEU A 98 25.81 6.30 -5.15
CA LEU A 98 26.58 6.33 -3.91
C LEU A 98 27.77 5.35 -3.93
N LYS A 99 27.56 4.12 -4.44
CA LYS A 99 28.66 3.16 -4.64
C LYS A 99 29.71 3.70 -5.60
N GLN A 100 29.29 4.32 -6.70
CA GLN A 100 30.21 4.91 -7.66
C GLN A 100 31.00 6.08 -7.07
N ALA A 101 30.34 6.95 -6.29
CA ALA A 101 30.98 8.05 -5.60
C ALA A 101 32.01 7.55 -4.57
N ALA A 102 31.66 6.51 -3.79
CA ALA A 102 32.57 5.89 -2.83
C ALA A 102 33.80 5.29 -3.52
N ASN A 103 33.62 4.55 -4.61
CA ASN A 103 34.73 3.98 -5.38
C ASN A 103 35.64 5.07 -5.98
N THR A 104 35.05 6.15 -6.50
CA THR A 104 35.80 7.29 -7.03
C THR A 104 36.62 7.95 -5.91
N SER A 105 36.01 8.21 -4.76
CA SER A 105 36.68 8.79 -3.61
C SER A 105 37.85 7.93 -3.12
N GLN A 106 37.69 6.60 -3.10
CA GLN A 106 38.77 5.69 -2.72
C GLN A 106 39.94 5.75 -3.70
N ARG A 107 39.67 5.72 -5.01
CA ARG A 107 40.72 5.87 -6.04
C ARG A 107 41.43 7.22 -5.95
N THR A 108 40.71 8.30 -5.66
CA THR A 108 41.31 9.62 -5.47
C THR A 108 42.23 9.63 -4.25
N LEU A 109 41.82 9.03 -3.13
CA LEU A 109 42.66 8.90 -1.93
C LEU A 109 43.92 8.07 -2.20
N GLU A 110 43.80 6.95 -2.90
CA GLU A 110 44.94 6.13 -3.32
C GLU A 110 45.90 6.93 -4.22
N GLY A 111 45.39 7.67 -5.20
CA GLY A 111 46.20 8.53 -6.06
C GLY A 111 46.92 9.66 -5.31
N ILE A 112 46.27 10.28 -4.33
CA ILE A 112 46.89 11.29 -3.45
C ILE A 112 48.04 10.65 -2.65
N ARG A 113 47.82 9.46 -2.10
CA ARG A 113 48.84 8.74 -1.33
C ARG A 113 50.06 8.39 -2.19
N GLU A 114 49.85 7.80 -3.37
CA GLU A 114 50.94 7.50 -4.30
C GLU A 114 51.71 8.76 -4.70
N SER A 115 50.99 9.87 -4.97
CA SER A 115 51.64 11.13 -5.30
C SER A 115 52.50 11.66 -4.16
N HIS A 116 52.06 11.49 -2.92
CA HIS A 116 52.83 11.89 -1.74
C HIS A 116 54.09 11.03 -1.57
N GLU A 117 53.97 9.70 -1.72
CA GLU A 117 55.11 8.78 -1.65
C GLU A 117 56.17 9.11 -2.72
N ARG A 118 55.74 9.33 -3.98
CA ARG A 118 56.64 9.78 -5.06
C ARG A 118 57.32 11.12 -4.76
N GLN A 119 56.59 12.06 -4.13
CA GLN A 119 57.14 13.36 -3.77
C GLN A 119 58.23 13.24 -2.68
N ASP A 120 58.04 12.35 -1.72
CA ASP A 120 59.03 12.11 -0.67
C ASP A 120 60.28 11.41 -1.21
N GLU A 121 60.12 10.44 -2.11
CA GLU A 121 61.23 9.80 -2.83
C GLU A 121 62.05 10.80 -3.65
N THR A 122 61.38 11.70 -4.40
CA THR A 122 62.09 12.74 -5.18
C THR A 122 62.83 13.73 -4.28
N LYS A 123 62.26 14.11 -3.13
CA LYS A 123 62.96 14.95 -2.14
C LYS A 123 64.17 14.24 -1.55
N ALA A 124 64.07 12.94 -1.25
CA ALA A 124 65.19 12.16 -0.73
C ALA A 124 66.33 12.06 -1.75
N ALA A 125 66.03 11.71 -3.00
CA ALA A 125 67.02 11.64 -4.08
C ALA A 125 67.69 12.99 -4.35
N ALA A 126 66.94 14.11 -4.30
CA ALA A 126 67.50 15.45 -4.44
C ALA A 126 68.48 15.79 -3.31
N LYS A 127 68.17 15.43 -2.06
CA LYS A 127 69.09 15.62 -0.92
C LYS A 127 70.37 14.82 -1.09
N GLU A 128 70.25 13.55 -1.48
CA GLU A 128 71.42 12.68 -1.73
C GLU A 128 72.32 13.24 -2.84
N SER A 129 71.72 13.72 -3.94
CA SER A 129 72.46 14.36 -5.03
C SER A 129 73.24 15.61 -4.58
N ILE A 130 72.64 16.43 -3.71
CA ILE A 130 73.31 17.60 -3.12
C ILE A 130 74.50 17.17 -2.25
N ASP A 131 74.36 16.12 -1.45
CA ASP A 131 75.43 15.61 -0.58
C ASP A 131 76.60 15.02 -1.38
N ILE A 132 76.30 14.25 -2.43
CA ILE A 132 77.30 13.76 -3.37
C ILE A 132 78.04 14.95 -4.02
N GLY A 133 77.30 15.95 -4.52
CA GLY A 133 77.88 17.15 -5.13
C GLY A 133 78.83 17.90 -4.18
N ARG A 134 78.44 18.05 -2.91
CA ARG A 134 79.30 18.64 -1.87
C ARG A 134 80.55 17.81 -1.61
N THR A 135 80.43 16.48 -1.58
CA THR A 135 81.55 15.57 -1.35
C THR A 135 82.55 15.60 -2.50
N VAL A 136 82.07 15.57 -3.74
CA VAL A 136 82.90 15.67 -4.95
C VAL A 136 83.64 17.01 -5.00
N MET A 137 83.00 18.12 -4.65
CA MET A 137 83.65 19.44 -4.55
C MET A 137 84.78 19.43 -3.52
N ARG A 138 84.57 18.83 -2.35
CA ARG A 138 85.60 18.74 -1.30
C ARG A 138 86.81 17.93 -1.76
N LEU A 139 86.57 16.75 -2.34
CA LEU A 139 87.64 15.90 -2.87
C LEU A 139 88.42 16.58 -4.01
N ARG A 140 87.75 17.36 -4.87
CA ARG A 140 88.43 18.14 -5.92
C ARG A 140 89.37 19.19 -5.33
N LEU A 141 88.95 19.88 -4.27
CA LEU A 141 89.76 20.90 -3.60
C LEU A 141 90.94 20.31 -2.83
N GLU A 142 90.86 19.04 -2.41
CA GLU A 142 91.95 18.33 -1.72
C GLU A 142 92.99 17.72 -2.68
N MET A 143 92.66 17.56 -3.97
CA MET A 143 93.52 16.96 -4.99
C MET A 143 94.15 17.94 -5.98
N GLY A 144 93.91 19.25 -5.85
CA GLY A 144 94.50 20.32 -6.67
C GLY A 144 95.49 21.16 -5.88
#